data_AF-A0AA41ULB1-F1
#
_entry.id   AF-A0AA41ULB1-F1
#
_cell.length_a   1.000
_cell.length_b   1.000
_cell.length_c   1.000
_cell.angle_alpha   90.00
_cell.angle_beta   90.00
_cell.angle_gamma   90.00
#
_symmetry.space_group_name_H-M   'P 1'
#
loop_
_entity.id
_entity.type
_entity.pdbx_description
1 polymer ?
#
loop_
_entity_poly.entity_id
_entity_poly.type
_entity_poly.pdbx_seq_one_letter_code
_entity_poly.pdbx_strand_id
1 'polypeptide(L)'
;VKSKMKIETDTYESIGKNYENAISWMKTIGVKISSGRTQHYLKVMNYWRDNYRSASDSVAKGIFPDFVSTASEIDSFIKIYKAFKAEPIEKLTSIEAKLQKGVNGPLNAEDENPNTSEARNYIFEALVAAKIS
;
A
#
# COMPACT_ATOMS: atom_id res chain seq x y z
N VAL A 1 -21.61 -17.61 -28.60
CA VAL A 1 -21.58 -17.48 -27.12
C VAL A 1 -20.76 -16.25 -26.77
N LYS A 2 -21.36 -15.18 -26.23
CA LYS A 2 -20.61 -14.01 -25.76
C LYS A 2 -19.81 -14.43 -24.53
N SER A 3 -18.48 -14.41 -24.62
CA SER A 3 -17.61 -14.54 -23.46
C SER A 3 -18.00 -13.46 -22.45
N LYS A 4 -18.50 -13.88 -21.29
CA LYS A 4 -18.79 -12.98 -20.17
C LYS A 4 -17.41 -12.55 -19.66
N MET A 5 -16.96 -11.35 -20.05
CA MET A 5 -15.75 -10.75 -19.51
C MET A 5 -15.97 -10.60 -18.00
N LYS A 6 -15.51 -11.57 -17.23
CA LYS A 6 -15.54 -11.54 -15.78
C LYS A 6 -14.32 -10.70 -15.42
N ILE A 7 -14.52 -9.40 -15.21
CA ILE A 7 -13.48 -8.56 -14.65
C ILE A 7 -13.23 -9.14 -13.26
N GLU A 8 -12.10 -9.82 -13.08
CA GLU A 8 -11.67 -10.27 -11.76
C GLU A 8 -11.47 -9.03 -10.92
N THR A 9 -12.44 -8.78 -10.05
CA THR A 9 -12.39 -7.64 -9.14
C THR A 9 -11.88 -8.20 -7.83
N ASP A 10 -10.69 -7.77 -7.44
CA ASP A 10 -10.19 -8.03 -6.11
C ASP A 10 -11.20 -7.51 -5.08
N THR A 11 -11.48 -8.32 -4.08
CA THR A 11 -12.39 -7.97 -2.98
C THR A 11 -11.65 -7.13 -1.95
N TYR A 12 -12.35 -6.32 -1.16
CA TYR A 12 -11.72 -5.63 -0.02
C TYR A 12 -11.01 -6.60 0.93
N GLU A 13 -11.52 -7.83 1.07
CA GLU A 13 -10.88 -8.92 1.79
C GLU A 13 -9.52 -9.31 1.19
N SER A 14 -9.48 -9.59 -0.12
CA SER A 14 -8.24 -10.00 -0.79
C SER A 14 -7.20 -8.87 -0.83
N ILE A 15 -7.64 -7.62 -1.00
CA ILE A 15 -6.77 -6.43 -0.94
C ILE A 15 -6.19 -6.29 0.47
N GLY A 16 -7.03 -6.33 1.51
CA GLY A 16 -6.60 -6.23 2.89
C GLY A 16 -5.57 -7.29 3.26
N LYS A 17 -5.85 -8.56 2.92
CA LYS A 17 -4.91 -9.67 3.18
C LYS A 17 -3.59 -9.52 2.42
N ASN A 18 -3.64 -9.09 1.16
CA ASN A 18 -2.42 -8.83 0.38
C ASN A 18 -1.61 -7.69 0.99
N TYR A 19 -2.27 -6.66 1.52
CA TYR A 19 -1.59 -5.55 2.18
C TYR A 19 -0.95 -5.96 3.51
N GLU A 20 -1.66 -6.74 4.33
CA GLU A 20 -1.11 -7.33 5.56
C GLU A 20 0.14 -8.17 5.26
N ASN A 21 0.09 -8.99 4.20
CA ASN A 21 1.24 -9.76 3.74
C ASN A 21 2.40 -8.88 3.28
N ALA A 22 2.11 -7.79 2.55
CA ALA A 22 3.13 -6.83 2.12
C ALA A 22 3.81 -6.15 3.32
N ILE A 23 3.04 -5.72 4.32
CA ILE A 23 3.55 -5.16 5.58
C ILE A 23 4.43 -6.19 6.31
N SER A 24 3.99 -7.43 6.40
CA SER A 24 4.76 -8.50 7.06
C SER A 24 6.08 -8.75 6.32
N TRP A 25 6.04 -8.85 4.99
CA TRP A 25 7.23 -9.04 4.16
C TRP A 25 8.22 -7.88 4.30
N MET A 26 7.75 -6.64 4.28
CA MET A 26 8.60 -5.46 4.50
C MET A 26 9.39 -5.57 5.81
N LYS A 27 8.76 -6.02 6.90
CA LYS A 27 9.46 -6.27 8.17
C LYS A 27 10.53 -7.36 8.05
N THR A 28 10.25 -8.43 7.30
CA THR A 28 11.23 -9.53 7.11
C THR A 28 12.47 -9.12 6.33
N ILE A 29 12.37 -8.13 5.45
CA ILE A 29 13.51 -7.60 4.67
C ILE A 29 14.21 -6.42 5.37
N GLY A 30 13.87 -6.12 6.63
CA GLY A 30 14.54 -5.09 7.44
C GLY A 30 13.84 -3.75 7.56
N VAL A 31 12.72 -3.53 6.84
CA VAL A 31 11.98 -2.25 6.89
C VAL A 31 11.32 -2.06 8.25
N LYS A 32 11.69 -0.98 8.93
CA LYS A 32 11.11 -0.55 10.21
C LYS A 32 9.86 0.26 9.96
N ILE A 33 8.71 -0.37 10.19
CA ILE A 33 7.38 0.26 10.07
C ILE A 33 7.00 0.86 11.43
N SER A 34 6.82 2.19 11.47
CA SER A 34 6.34 2.90 12.66
C SER A 34 4.83 3.20 12.56
N SER A 35 4.28 3.97 13.50
CA SER A 35 2.86 4.37 13.55
C SER A 35 2.46 5.41 12.49
N GLY A 36 3.16 5.45 11.35
CA GLY A 36 2.93 6.42 10.28
C GLY A 36 1.87 5.99 9.27
N ARG A 37 2.03 6.47 8.04
CA ARG A 37 1.12 6.28 6.91
C ARG A 37 0.65 4.83 6.70
N THR A 38 1.56 3.87 6.71
CA THR A 38 1.22 2.45 6.47
C THR A 38 0.26 1.86 7.53
N GLN A 39 0.37 2.28 8.78
CA GLN A 39 -0.57 1.87 9.83
C GLN A 39 -1.92 2.58 9.69
N HIS A 40 -1.93 3.86 9.26
CA HIS A 40 -3.16 4.56 8.92
C HIS A 40 -3.91 3.84 7.79
N TYR A 41 -3.20 3.43 6.73
CA TYR A 41 -3.77 2.69 5.61
C TYR A 41 -4.39 1.36 6.01
N LEU A 42 -3.76 0.64 6.93
CA LEU A 42 -4.32 -0.60 7.45
C LEU A 42 -5.66 -0.35 8.19
N LYS A 43 -5.77 0.75 8.95
CA LYS A 43 -7.02 1.11 9.64
C LYS A 43 -8.14 1.45 8.65
N VAL A 44 -7.84 2.26 7.63
CA VAL A 44 -8.82 2.64 6.59
C VAL A 44 -9.27 1.40 5.82
N MET A 45 -8.34 0.52 5.43
CA MET A 45 -8.66 -0.72 4.72
C MET A 45 -9.52 -1.66 5.56
N ASN A 46 -9.19 -1.84 6.84
CA ASN A 46 -9.98 -2.68 7.74
C ASN A 46 -11.40 -2.13 7.94
N TYR A 47 -11.55 -0.81 8.08
CA TYR A 47 -12.87 -0.19 8.16
C TYR A 47 -13.73 -0.56 6.95
N TRP A 48 -13.20 -0.42 5.73
CA TRP A 48 -13.95 -0.73 4.52
C TRP A 48 -14.22 -2.23 4.34
N ARG A 49 -13.28 -3.10 4.72
CA ARG A 49 -13.51 -4.56 4.75
C ARG A 49 -14.77 -4.91 5.55
N ASP A 50 -14.94 -4.26 6.70
CA ASP A 50 -16.01 -4.57 7.64
C ASP A 50 -17.33 -3.83 7.33
N ASN A 51 -17.26 -2.64 6.71
CA ASN A 51 -18.41 -1.72 6.64
C ASN A 51 -18.88 -1.35 5.22
N TYR A 52 -18.20 -1.75 4.13
CA TYR A 52 -18.52 -1.23 2.78
C TYR A 52 -19.96 -1.47 2.31
N ARG A 53 -20.65 -2.47 2.86
CA ARG A 53 -22.05 -2.80 2.52
C ARG A 53 -23.09 -2.09 3.38
N SER A 54 -22.68 -1.55 4.53
CA SER A 54 -23.58 -1.06 5.59
C SER A 54 -23.30 0.38 6.03
N ALA A 55 -22.18 0.96 5.58
CA ALA A 55 -21.85 2.36 5.87
C ALA A 55 -22.91 3.29 5.26
N SER A 56 -23.41 4.23 6.06
CA SER A 56 -24.29 5.30 5.57
C SER A 56 -23.53 6.25 4.65
N ASP A 57 -24.23 6.90 3.72
CA ASP A 57 -23.66 7.87 2.78
C ASP A 57 -22.87 9.00 3.46
N SER A 58 -23.31 9.48 4.62
CA SER A 58 -22.60 10.54 5.37
C SER A 58 -21.23 10.08 5.86
N VAL A 59 -21.17 8.88 6.44
CA VAL A 59 -19.92 8.23 6.89
C VAL A 59 -19.02 7.91 5.69
N ALA A 60 -19.60 7.37 4.61
CA ALA A 60 -18.86 7.08 3.39
C ALA A 60 -18.21 8.35 2.81
N LYS A 61 -18.96 9.46 2.70
CA LYS A 61 -18.44 10.74 2.21
C LYS A 61 -17.30 11.31 3.06
N GLY A 62 -17.35 11.11 4.37
CA GLY A 62 -16.29 11.57 5.28
C GLY A 62 -14.96 10.81 5.10
N ILE A 63 -15.03 9.51 4.79
CA ILE A 63 -13.84 8.63 4.70
C ILE A 63 -13.34 8.49 3.26
N PHE A 64 -14.19 8.77 2.26
CA PHE A 64 -13.88 8.54 0.84
C PHE A 64 -12.58 9.21 0.34
N PRO A 65 -12.26 10.48 0.66
CA PRO A 65 -11.00 11.10 0.23
C PRO A 65 -9.76 10.35 0.74
N ASP A 66 -9.75 9.98 2.02
CA ASP A 66 -8.67 9.21 2.64
C ASP A 66 -8.59 7.80 2.06
N PHE A 67 -9.74 7.21 1.72
CA PHE A 67 -9.80 5.89 1.11
C PHE A 67 -9.15 5.86 -0.28
N VAL A 68 -9.42 6.84 -1.14
CA VAL A 68 -8.88 6.85 -2.52
C VAL A 68 -7.35 6.96 -2.50
N SER A 69 -6.80 7.88 -1.69
CA SER A 69 -5.36 8.05 -1.56
C SER A 69 -4.71 6.78 -0.97
N THR A 70 -5.32 6.23 0.08
CA THR A 70 -4.90 4.98 0.73
C THR A 70 -4.88 3.80 -0.25
N ALA A 71 -5.96 3.59 -1.01
CA ALA A 71 -6.10 2.43 -1.88
C ALA A 71 -5.03 2.39 -2.99
N SER A 72 -4.68 3.54 -3.57
CA SER A 72 -3.63 3.66 -4.58
C SER A 72 -2.25 3.29 -4.03
N GLU A 73 -1.93 3.75 -2.83
CA GLU A 73 -0.64 3.44 -2.19
C GLU A 73 -0.59 1.99 -1.68
N ILE A 74 -1.70 1.45 -1.15
CA ILE A 74 -1.83 0.02 -0.81
C ILE A 74 -1.53 -0.86 -2.02
N ASP A 75 -2.14 -0.56 -3.17
CA ASP A 75 -1.89 -1.30 -4.41
C ASP A 75 -0.41 -1.24 -4.83
N SER A 76 0.25 -0.09 -4.64
CA SER A 76 1.69 0.05 -4.87
C SER A 76 2.52 -0.88 -3.99
N PHE A 77 2.25 -0.93 -2.68
CA PHE A 77 2.93 -1.86 -1.77
C PHE A 77 2.68 -3.33 -2.12
N ILE A 78 1.45 -3.68 -2.50
CA ILE A 78 1.10 -5.04 -2.92
C ILE A 78 1.86 -5.44 -4.18
N LYS A 79 1.98 -4.54 -5.16
CA LYS A 79 2.73 -4.79 -6.40
C LYS A 79 4.21 -5.02 -6.13
N ILE A 80 4.82 -4.16 -5.31
CA ILE A 80 6.23 -4.32 -4.88
C ILE A 80 6.43 -5.66 -4.18
N TYR A 81 5.55 -5.99 -3.22
CA TYR A 81 5.58 -7.28 -2.53
C TYR A 81 5.49 -8.46 -3.50
N LYS A 82 4.51 -8.45 -4.41
CA LYS A 82 4.30 -9.55 -5.35
C LYS A 82 5.51 -9.76 -6.28
N ALA A 83 6.19 -8.69 -6.68
CA ALA A 83 7.38 -8.76 -7.53
C ALA A 83 8.59 -9.36 -6.79
N PHE A 84 8.83 -8.94 -5.55
CA PHE A 84 10.10 -9.24 -4.87
C PHE A 84 10.03 -10.31 -3.77
N LYS A 85 8.84 -10.81 -3.40
CA LYS A 85 8.70 -11.78 -2.29
C LYS A 85 9.44 -13.11 -2.48
N ALA A 86 9.78 -13.47 -3.71
CA ALA A 86 10.48 -14.71 -4.04
C ALA A 86 12.00 -14.52 -4.17
N GLU A 87 12.48 -13.27 -4.15
CA GLU A 87 13.89 -12.97 -4.26
C GLU A 87 14.63 -13.22 -2.93
N PRO A 88 15.90 -13.68 -2.98
CA PRO A 88 16.76 -13.73 -1.81
C PRO A 88 16.89 -12.36 -1.14
N ILE A 89 16.84 -12.32 0.19
CA ILE A 89 16.86 -11.07 0.98
C ILE A 89 18.12 -10.24 0.68
N GLU A 90 19.24 -10.91 0.41
CA GLU A 90 20.53 -10.27 0.11
C GLU A 90 20.50 -9.43 -1.17
N LYS A 91 19.56 -9.72 -2.10
CA LYS A 91 19.34 -8.93 -3.31
C LYS A 91 18.42 -7.74 -3.10
N LEU A 92 17.74 -7.66 -1.95
CA LEU A 92 16.68 -6.67 -1.69
C LEU A 92 17.17 -5.40 -1.00
N THR A 93 18.46 -5.25 -0.72
CA THR A 93 19.04 -4.09 -0.01
C THR A 93 18.61 -2.74 -0.60
N SER A 94 18.56 -2.61 -1.94
CA SER A 94 18.12 -1.37 -2.58
C SER A 94 16.61 -1.12 -2.44
N ILE A 95 15.80 -2.18 -2.43
CA ILE A 95 14.35 -2.10 -2.25
C ILE A 95 14.03 -1.79 -0.79
N GLU A 96 14.70 -2.45 0.16
CA GLU A 96 14.63 -2.14 1.59
C GLU A 96 14.91 -0.65 1.83
N ALA A 97 16.02 -0.12 1.31
CA ALA A 97 16.40 1.28 1.52
C ALA A 97 15.34 2.27 0.99
N LYS A 98 14.75 1.99 -0.18
CA LYS A 98 13.67 2.81 -0.74
C LYS A 98 12.41 2.73 0.11
N LEU A 99 11.99 1.52 0.46
CA LEU A 99 10.80 1.29 1.29
C LEU A 99 10.96 1.93 2.68
N GLN A 100 12.15 1.85 3.28
CA GLN A 100 12.43 2.45 4.59
C GLN A 100 12.20 3.97 4.59
N LYS A 101 12.50 4.65 3.48
CA LYS A 101 12.23 6.09 3.31
C LYS A 101 10.76 6.37 2.97
N GLY A 102 10.08 5.42 2.32
CA GLY A 102 8.68 5.55 1.90
C GLY A 102 7.64 5.31 3.00
N VAL A 103 7.82 4.27 3.83
CA VAL A 103 6.75 3.74 4.70
C VAL A 103 6.38 4.62 5.89
N ASN A 104 7.27 5.56 6.26
CA ASN A 104 7.13 6.42 7.44
C ASN A 104 6.92 7.90 7.06
N GLY A 105 6.66 8.20 5.79
CA GLY A 105 6.32 9.56 5.35
C GLY A 105 5.01 10.07 5.94
N PRO A 106 4.73 11.38 5.80
CA PRO A 106 3.51 12.01 6.31
C PRO A 106 2.27 11.44 5.61
N LEU A 107 1.08 11.61 6.19
CA LEU A 107 -0.15 11.10 5.58
C LEU A 107 -0.47 11.84 4.28
N ASN A 108 -0.47 13.18 4.32
CA ASN A 108 -0.82 14.00 3.17
C ASN A 108 0.40 14.29 2.29
N ALA A 109 0.16 14.60 1.02
CA ALA A 109 1.20 14.98 0.08
C ALA A 109 1.72 16.40 0.32
N GLU A 110 0.85 17.32 0.76
CA GLU A 110 1.23 18.69 1.10
C GLU A 110 2.19 18.79 2.29
N ASP A 111 2.20 17.77 3.14
CA ASP A 111 3.10 17.66 4.29
C ASP A 111 4.49 17.10 3.89
N GLU A 112 4.66 16.63 2.65
CA GLU A 112 5.96 16.18 2.13
C GLU A 112 6.83 17.37 1.75
N ASN A 113 8.04 17.38 2.28
CA ASN A 113 9.09 18.33 1.93
C ASN A 113 10.46 17.62 2.02
N PRO A 114 11.54 18.25 1.52
CA PRO A 114 12.87 17.64 1.59
C PRO A 114 13.32 17.25 3.01
N ASN A 115 12.75 17.88 4.04
CA ASN A 115 13.03 17.61 5.45
C ASN A 115 12.07 16.59 6.09
N THR A 116 10.88 16.35 5.51
CA THR A 116 9.86 15.40 6.01
C THR A 116 9.72 14.15 5.13
N SER A 117 10.75 13.89 4.30
CA SER A 117 10.91 12.77 3.38
C SER A 117 10.09 12.90 2.09
N GLU A 118 10.79 12.79 0.96
CA GLU A 118 10.22 12.53 -0.37
C GLU A 118 9.68 11.09 -0.46
N ALA A 119 8.90 10.67 0.53
CA ALA A 119 8.49 9.29 0.73
C ALA A 119 7.80 8.70 -0.50
N ARG A 120 6.92 9.48 -1.16
CA ARG A 120 6.23 9.04 -2.38
C ARG A 120 7.17 8.84 -3.56
N ASN A 121 8.24 9.60 -3.67
CA ASN A 121 9.25 9.39 -4.72
C ASN A 121 9.93 8.03 -4.54
N TYR A 122 10.30 7.67 -3.30
CA TYR A 122 10.92 6.37 -3.03
C TYR A 122 9.95 5.20 -3.21
N ILE A 123 8.66 5.37 -2.86
CA ILE A 123 7.62 4.37 -3.16
C ILE A 123 7.47 4.22 -4.68
N PHE A 124 7.46 5.34 -5.42
CA PHE A 124 7.38 5.33 -6.88
C PHE A 124 8.58 4.62 -7.51
N GLU A 125 9.80 4.91 -7.07
CA GLU A 125 11.00 4.22 -7.56
C GLU A 125 10.96 2.71 -7.30
N ALA A 126 10.52 2.29 -6.10
CA ALA A 126 10.37 0.88 -5.77
C ALA A 126 9.29 0.21 -6.64
N LEU A 127 8.19 0.92 -6.92
CA LEU A 127 7.13 0.46 -7.82
C LEU A 127 7.61 0.37 -9.27
N VAL A 128 8.42 1.31 -9.74
CA VAL A 128 9.04 1.25 -11.08
C VAL A 128 9.96 0.04 -11.16
N ALA A 129 10.81 -0.20 -10.16
CA ALA A 129 11.65 -1.39 -10.10
C ALA A 129 10.82 -2.68 -10.16
N ALA A 130 9.70 -2.75 -9.44
CA ALA A 130 8.78 -3.90 -9.46
C ALA A 130 8.08 -4.13 -10.82
N LYS A 131 7.98 -3.11 -11.67
CA LYS A 131 7.39 -3.24 -13.01
C LYS A 131 8.36 -3.77 -14.06
N ILE A 132 9.66 -3.66 -13.80
CA ILE A 132 10.72 -4.04 -14.75
C ILE A 132 11.54 -5.23 -14.26
N SER A 133 11.21 -5.78 -13.08
CA SER A 133 11.82 -6.96 -12.47
C SER A 133 11.32 -8.26 -13.09
#